data_AF-A0A6G3Z4G4-F1
#
_entry.id   AF-A0A6G3Z4G4-F1
#
_cell.length_a   1.000
_cell.length_b   1.000
_cell.length_c   1.000
_cell.angle_alpha   90.00
_cell.angle_beta   90.00
_cell.angle_gamma   90.00
#
_symmetry.space_group_name_H-M   'P 1'
#
loop_
_entity.id
_entity.type
_entity.pdbx_description
1 polymer ?
#
loop_
_entity_poly.entity_id
_entity_poly.type
_entity_poly.pdbx_seq_one_letter_code
_entity_poly.pdbx_strand_id
1 'polypeptide(L)'
;MNPITHLKAKLPSPLRRLADLAYNYWWSWTPERISLFSTIEPTIWQNCHHNTVALLESVAHERLSQIAEDPQYLKRLQILAHQFDLYMRDQATWANHVAPHLTQEDPVAYFCLEYGLHESLPIYCGGLGVLAGDYLKSASDLGVPTVGVGLLYKQGYVRQHLNRSGWQEDFYRDNDFEHMPLELVRDEYGQPVTVKVMVRQRTVRVQVWKARVGRVDLYLLDADRSD
;
A
#
# COMPACT_ATOMS: atom_id res chain seq x y z
N MET A 1 0.22 4.67 17.61
CA MET A 1 1.62 4.33 17.31
C MET A 1 1.75 4.16 15.80
N ASN A 2 2.82 4.62 15.17
CA ASN A 2 2.99 4.52 13.71
C ASN A 2 3.32 3.05 13.33
N PRO A 3 2.54 2.41 12.42
CA PRO A 3 2.71 0.99 12.12
C PRO A 3 4.06 0.67 11.46
N ILE A 4 4.65 1.60 10.70
CA ILE A 4 5.99 1.45 10.13
C ILE A 4 7.04 1.39 11.24
N THR A 5 6.93 2.24 12.26
CA THR A 5 7.85 2.23 13.41
C THR A 5 7.75 0.92 14.18
N HIS A 6 6.54 0.38 14.34
CA HIS A 6 6.32 -0.93 14.95
C HIS A 6 6.99 -2.06 14.16
N LEU A 7 6.81 -2.08 12.84
CA LEU A 7 7.45 -3.06 11.97
C LEU A 7 8.98 -2.94 12.01
N LYS A 8 9.53 -1.71 11.99
CA LYS A 8 10.98 -1.46 12.15
C LYS A 8 11.56 -2.04 13.44
N ALA A 9 10.80 -2.02 14.53
CA ALA A 9 11.26 -2.55 15.81
C ALA A 9 11.41 -4.08 15.80
N LYS A 10 10.62 -4.79 14.98
CA LYS A 10 10.68 -6.24 14.80
C LYS A 10 11.85 -6.69 13.90
N LEU A 11 12.32 -5.81 13.02
CA LEU A 11 13.35 -6.15 12.03
C LEU A 11 14.78 -5.96 12.59
N PRO A 12 15.72 -6.87 12.23
CA PRO A 12 17.15 -6.64 12.47
C PRO A 12 17.61 -5.29 11.92
N SER A 13 18.56 -4.64 12.59
CA SER A 13 19.00 -3.28 12.24
C SER A 13 19.34 -3.08 10.75
N PRO A 14 20.07 -4.00 10.07
CA PRO A 14 20.37 -3.87 8.65
C PRO A 14 19.13 -3.89 7.73
N LEU A 15 18.04 -4.51 8.18
CA LEU A 15 16.82 -4.74 7.41
C LEU A 15 15.71 -3.71 7.67
N ARG A 16 15.90 -2.77 8.60
CA ARG A 16 14.87 -1.79 8.99
C ARG A 16 14.29 -0.99 7.82
N ARG A 17 15.07 -0.76 6.76
CA ARG A 17 14.61 -0.06 5.55
C ARG A 17 13.53 -0.83 4.78
N LEU A 18 13.42 -2.15 4.96
CA LEU A 18 12.33 -2.94 4.38
C LEU A 18 10.95 -2.47 4.86
N ALA A 19 10.84 -2.00 6.11
CA ALA A 19 9.56 -1.49 6.62
C ALA A 19 9.11 -0.23 5.89
N ASP A 20 10.02 0.68 5.55
CA ASP A 20 9.69 1.89 4.78
C ASP A 20 9.19 1.54 3.37
N LEU A 21 9.88 0.60 2.72
CA LEU A 21 9.53 0.13 1.39
C LEU A 21 8.22 -0.68 1.42
N ALA A 22 8.00 -1.52 2.43
CA ALA A 22 6.83 -2.37 2.54
C ALA A 22 5.51 -1.58 2.56
N TYR A 23 5.49 -0.42 3.24
CA TYR A 23 4.32 0.45 3.37
C TYR A 23 4.13 1.45 2.20
N ASN A 24 4.92 1.35 1.11
CA ASN A 24 4.75 2.19 -0.06
C ASN A 24 4.72 1.37 -1.34
N TYR A 25 3.58 1.35 -2.04
CA TYR A 25 3.34 0.54 -3.24
C TYR A 25 4.31 0.82 -4.41
N TRP A 26 5.20 1.80 -4.32
CA TRP A 26 6.33 1.96 -5.24
C TRP A 26 7.17 0.68 -5.43
N TRP A 27 7.21 -0.19 -4.40
CA TRP A 27 7.88 -1.48 -4.50
C TRP A 27 7.26 -2.42 -5.56
N SER A 28 5.98 -2.29 -5.88
CA SER A 28 5.28 -3.23 -6.76
C SER A 28 5.43 -2.92 -8.25
N TRP A 29 6.07 -1.81 -8.62
CA TRP A 29 6.03 -1.31 -9.99
C TRP A 29 7.03 -2.00 -10.93
N THR A 30 8.03 -2.69 -10.38
CA THR A 30 9.05 -3.34 -11.20
C THR A 30 9.39 -4.73 -10.65
N PRO A 31 9.72 -5.71 -11.50
CA PRO A 31 10.10 -7.06 -11.06
C PRO A 31 11.30 -7.07 -10.10
N GLU A 32 12.27 -6.17 -10.30
CA GLU A 32 13.45 -6.07 -9.43
C GLU A 32 13.06 -5.71 -7.99
N ARG A 33 12.16 -4.72 -7.82
CA ARG A 33 11.68 -4.30 -6.49
C ARG A 33 10.79 -5.36 -5.85
N ILE A 34 9.94 -6.03 -6.62
CA ILE A 34 9.15 -7.17 -6.15
C ILE A 34 10.08 -8.28 -5.65
N SER A 35 11.16 -8.56 -6.40
CA SER A 35 12.14 -9.60 -6.05
C SER A 35 12.87 -9.34 -4.74
N LEU A 36 12.89 -8.11 -4.23
CA LEU A 36 13.47 -7.81 -2.92
C LEU A 36 12.69 -8.52 -1.79
N PHE A 37 11.35 -8.58 -1.94
CA PHE A 37 10.46 -9.19 -0.95
C PHE A 37 10.25 -10.68 -1.23
N SER A 38 10.04 -11.06 -2.49
CA SER A 38 9.72 -12.45 -2.83
C SER A 38 10.84 -13.44 -2.49
N THR A 39 12.10 -12.97 -2.43
CA THR A 39 13.26 -13.83 -2.09
C THR A 39 13.51 -13.96 -0.59
N ILE A 40 12.82 -13.18 0.26
CA ILE A 40 12.96 -13.27 1.72
C ILE A 40 12.51 -14.65 2.18
N GLU A 41 11.26 -14.97 1.88
CA GLU A 41 10.71 -16.30 2.10
C GLU A 41 9.62 -16.62 1.05
N PRO A 42 9.93 -17.36 -0.03
CA PRO A 42 9.01 -17.58 -1.14
C PRO A 42 7.70 -18.26 -0.76
N THR A 43 7.69 -19.18 0.21
CA THR A 43 6.45 -19.87 0.60
C THR A 43 5.51 -18.92 1.33
N ILE A 44 6.03 -18.14 2.29
CA ILE A 44 5.23 -17.12 2.98
C ILE A 44 4.73 -16.06 2.00
N TRP A 45 5.59 -15.62 1.07
CA TRP A 45 5.24 -14.63 0.04
C TRP A 45 3.99 -15.02 -0.77
N GLN A 46 3.90 -16.29 -1.19
CA GLN A 46 2.71 -16.79 -1.89
C GLN A 46 1.51 -16.90 -0.95
N ASN A 47 1.70 -17.41 0.27
CA ASN A 47 0.61 -17.63 1.23
C ASN A 47 -0.05 -16.33 1.71
N CYS A 48 0.73 -15.26 1.82
CA CYS A 48 0.25 -13.94 2.23
C CYS A 48 -0.26 -13.08 1.06
N HIS A 49 -0.47 -13.66 -0.13
CA HIS A 49 -0.93 -12.95 -1.33
C HIS A 49 -0.06 -11.73 -1.64
N HIS A 50 1.26 -11.92 -1.53
CA HIS A 50 2.26 -10.91 -1.88
C HIS A 50 2.14 -9.59 -1.10
N ASN A 51 1.53 -9.66 0.08
CA ASN A 51 1.50 -8.55 1.04
C ASN A 51 2.85 -8.46 1.76
N THR A 52 3.59 -7.37 1.53
CA THR A 52 4.92 -7.11 2.08
C THR A 52 4.92 -6.93 3.60
N VAL A 53 3.86 -6.35 4.17
CA VAL A 53 3.72 -6.19 5.64
C VAL A 53 3.47 -7.55 6.26
N ALA A 54 2.46 -8.27 5.79
CA ALA A 54 2.15 -9.61 6.29
C ALA A 54 3.34 -10.58 6.14
N LEU A 55 4.11 -10.48 5.05
CA LEU A 55 5.36 -11.24 4.86
C LEU A 55 6.34 -10.95 6.02
N LEU A 56 6.70 -9.68 6.23
CA LEU A 56 7.70 -9.29 7.22
C LEU A 56 7.25 -9.56 8.66
N GLU A 57 5.94 -9.61 8.91
CA GLU A 57 5.40 -9.99 10.21
C GLU A 57 5.35 -11.51 10.44
N SER A 58 5.29 -12.31 9.37
CA SER A 58 5.15 -13.77 9.45
C SER A 58 6.48 -14.51 9.35
N VAL A 59 7.52 -13.89 8.76
CA VAL A 59 8.83 -14.54 8.60
C VAL A 59 9.50 -14.72 9.98
N ALA A 60 10.00 -15.93 10.22
CA ALA A 60 10.70 -16.28 11.45
C ALA A 60 11.95 -15.41 11.67
N HIS A 61 12.25 -15.10 12.93
CA HIS A 61 13.37 -14.23 13.27
C HIS A 61 14.71 -14.79 12.79
N GLU A 62 14.89 -16.11 12.85
CA GLU A 62 16.08 -16.81 12.37
C GLU A 62 16.32 -16.55 10.88
N ARG A 63 15.26 -16.56 10.07
CA ARG A 63 15.35 -16.31 8.64
C ARG A 63 15.71 -14.84 8.36
N LEU A 64 15.10 -13.90 9.09
CA LEU A 64 15.46 -12.49 8.98
C LEU A 64 16.91 -12.23 9.38
N SER A 65 17.41 -12.92 10.41
CA SER A 65 18.81 -12.82 10.84
C SER A 65 19.78 -13.36 9.79
N GLN A 66 19.48 -14.49 9.15
CA GLN A 66 20.28 -15.00 8.02
C GLN A 66 20.37 -13.99 6.87
N ILE A 67 19.24 -13.39 6.49
CA ILE A 67 19.19 -12.39 5.42
C ILE A 67 19.93 -11.11 5.83
N ALA A 68 19.88 -10.75 7.11
CA ALA A 68 20.60 -9.61 7.66
C ALA A 68 22.13 -9.79 7.65
N GLU A 69 22.63 -11.02 7.46
CA GLU A 69 24.05 -11.34 7.34
C GLU A 69 24.50 -11.56 5.89
N ASP A 70 23.57 -11.65 4.92
CA ASP A 70 23.87 -11.83 3.50
C ASP A 70 24.33 -10.50 2.84
N PRO A 71 25.62 -10.35 2.47
CA PRO A 71 26.13 -9.10 1.90
C PRO A 71 25.51 -8.76 0.53
N GLN A 72 25.13 -9.77 -0.25
CA GLN A 72 24.51 -9.57 -1.57
C GLN A 72 23.09 -9.02 -1.42
N TYR A 73 22.31 -9.57 -0.48
CA TYR A 73 20.98 -9.07 -0.19
C TYR A 73 21.03 -7.65 0.38
N LEU A 74 21.89 -7.39 1.36
CA LEU A 74 22.04 -6.05 1.95
C LEU A 74 22.44 -5.00 0.92
N LYS A 75 23.33 -5.33 -0.02
CA LYS A 75 23.70 -4.42 -1.10
C LYS A 75 22.50 -4.08 -1.99
N ARG A 76 21.68 -5.08 -2.37
CA ARG A 76 20.44 -4.85 -3.15
C ARG A 76 19.46 -3.96 -2.38
N LEU A 77 19.24 -4.24 -1.10
CA LEU A 77 18.38 -3.42 -0.24
C LEU A 77 18.87 -1.97 -0.16
N GLN A 78 20.17 -1.75 0.06
CA GLN A 78 20.75 -0.41 0.14
C GLN A 78 20.58 0.37 -1.17
N ILE A 79 20.83 -0.27 -2.32
CA ILE A 79 20.64 0.35 -3.64
C ILE A 79 19.17 0.76 -3.83
N LEU A 80 18.24 -0.15 -3.58
CA LEU A 80 16.80 0.13 -3.75
C LEU A 80 16.30 1.19 -2.75
N ALA A 81 16.76 1.15 -1.50
CA ALA A 81 16.41 2.16 -0.50
C ALA A 81 16.96 3.54 -0.89
N HIS A 82 18.17 3.61 -1.45
CA HIS A 82 18.74 4.86 -1.95
C HIS A 82 17.97 5.39 -3.16
N GLN A 83 17.62 4.53 -4.13
CA GLN A 83 16.77 4.91 -5.26
C GLN A 83 15.41 5.43 -4.81
N PHE A 84 14.79 4.78 -3.83
CA PHE A 84 13.54 5.23 -3.24
C PHE A 84 13.70 6.59 -2.56
N ASP A 85 14.78 6.81 -1.79
CA ASP A 85 15.04 8.10 -1.16
C ASP A 85 15.24 9.22 -2.18
N LEU A 86 15.98 8.96 -3.27
CA LEU A 86 16.16 9.90 -4.37
C LEU A 86 14.83 10.22 -5.05
N TYR A 87 14.06 9.18 -5.38
CA TYR A 87 12.72 9.32 -5.94
C TYR A 87 11.84 10.21 -5.05
N MET A 88 11.70 9.88 -3.76
CA MET A 88 10.80 10.60 -2.87
C MET A 88 11.21 12.05 -2.61
N ARG A 89 12.51 12.38 -2.66
CA ARG A 89 13.02 13.73 -2.38
C ARG A 89 13.12 14.64 -3.60
N ASP A 90 13.14 14.06 -4.80
CA ASP A 90 13.32 14.82 -6.03
C ASP A 90 12.27 15.93 -6.16
N GLN A 91 12.74 17.16 -6.30
CA GLN A 91 11.94 18.37 -6.52
C GLN A 91 12.07 18.88 -7.96
N ALA A 92 12.93 18.30 -8.79
CA ALA A 92 13.06 18.65 -10.20
C ALA A 92 12.09 17.81 -11.06
N THR A 93 10.85 17.66 -10.59
CA THR A 93 9.83 16.86 -11.25
C THR A 93 9.18 17.64 -12.40
N TRP A 94 8.58 16.91 -13.35
CA TRP A 94 7.90 17.51 -14.49
C TRP A 94 6.82 18.52 -14.05
N ALA A 95 6.03 18.17 -13.03
CA ALA A 95 4.96 19.02 -12.51
C ALA A 95 5.47 20.35 -11.94
N ASN A 96 6.61 20.35 -11.24
CA ASN A 96 7.20 21.58 -10.72
C ASN A 96 7.63 22.55 -11.83
N HIS A 97 7.91 22.04 -13.04
CA HIS A 97 8.25 22.89 -14.19
C HIS A 97 7.03 23.40 -14.94
N VAL A 98 6.00 22.58 -15.14
CA VAL A 98 4.86 22.88 -16.03
C VAL A 98 3.60 23.36 -15.30
N ALA A 99 3.44 23.01 -14.03
CA ALA A 99 2.27 23.31 -13.20
C ALA A 99 2.67 23.70 -11.77
N PRO A 100 3.57 24.69 -11.57
CA PRO A 100 4.08 25.07 -10.25
C PRO A 100 3.01 25.65 -9.30
N HIS A 101 1.82 25.95 -9.81
CA HIS A 101 0.69 26.42 -9.02
C HIS A 101 0.00 25.28 -8.25
N LEU A 102 0.14 24.03 -8.70
CA LEU A 102 -0.30 22.88 -7.93
C LEU A 102 0.68 22.64 -6.79
N THR A 103 0.16 22.48 -5.57
CA THR A 103 0.98 22.27 -4.38
C THR A 103 0.40 21.15 -3.52
N GLN A 104 1.12 20.73 -2.49
CA GLN A 104 0.58 19.75 -1.54
C GLN A 104 -0.57 20.34 -0.69
N GLU A 105 -0.66 21.67 -0.57
CA GLU A 105 -1.75 22.36 0.13
C GLU A 105 -2.99 22.57 -0.77
N ASP A 106 -2.79 22.60 -2.09
CA ASP A 106 -3.84 22.65 -3.10
C ASP A 106 -3.62 21.57 -4.17
N PRO A 107 -3.80 20.27 -3.81
CA PRO A 107 -3.54 19.15 -4.71
C PRO A 107 -4.77 18.83 -5.57
N VAL A 108 -4.55 18.08 -6.65
CA VAL A 108 -5.64 17.44 -7.38
C VAL A 108 -6.23 16.31 -6.52
N ALA A 109 -7.53 16.39 -6.22
CA ALA A 109 -8.25 15.31 -5.55
C ALA A 109 -8.93 14.39 -6.59
N TYR A 110 -8.39 13.18 -6.76
CA TYR A 110 -8.94 12.19 -7.67
C TYR A 110 -9.84 11.22 -6.92
N PHE A 111 -11.14 11.23 -7.22
CA PHE A 111 -12.13 10.34 -6.61
C PHE A 111 -12.42 9.17 -7.55
N CYS A 112 -12.27 7.95 -7.05
CA CYS A 112 -12.62 6.74 -7.76
C CYS A 112 -13.09 5.68 -6.79
N LEU A 113 -13.99 4.81 -7.23
CA LEU A 113 -14.43 3.67 -6.43
C LEU A 113 -13.36 2.57 -6.39
N GLU A 114 -12.50 2.48 -7.41
CA GLU A 114 -11.52 1.40 -7.55
C GLU A 114 -10.11 1.91 -7.82
N TYR A 115 -9.09 1.19 -7.33
CA TYR A 115 -7.68 1.46 -7.60
C TYR A 115 -6.87 0.17 -7.77
N GLY A 116 -6.39 -0.07 -8.99
CA GLY A 116 -5.56 -1.22 -9.38
C GLY A 116 -4.09 -0.98 -9.14
N LEU A 117 -3.66 -1.09 -7.88
CA LEU A 117 -2.27 -0.86 -7.48
C LEU A 117 -1.44 -2.15 -7.46
N HIS A 118 -1.95 -3.16 -6.76
CA HIS A 118 -1.33 -4.46 -6.59
C HIS A 118 -2.35 -5.43 -5.95
N GLU A 119 -2.22 -6.74 -6.18
CA GLU A 119 -3.17 -7.76 -5.69
C GLU A 119 -3.23 -7.85 -4.16
N SER A 120 -2.19 -7.39 -3.47
CA SER A 120 -2.18 -7.27 -1.99
C SER A 120 -3.09 -6.17 -1.45
N LEU A 121 -3.69 -5.33 -2.31
CA LEU A 121 -4.75 -4.38 -1.97
C LEU A 121 -5.92 -4.58 -2.93
N PRO A 122 -6.84 -5.51 -2.63
CA PRO A 122 -7.86 -5.95 -3.57
C PRO A 122 -9.03 -4.96 -3.65
N ILE A 123 -8.79 -3.74 -4.11
CA ILE A 123 -9.79 -2.66 -4.22
C ILE A 123 -10.11 -2.30 -5.68
N TYR A 124 -10.00 -3.26 -6.59
CA TYR A 124 -10.41 -3.10 -7.99
C TYR A 124 -10.89 -4.41 -8.59
N CYS A 125 -11.77 -4.33 -9.59
CA CYS A 125 -12.29 -5.51 -10.30
C CYS A 125 -11.93 -5.51 -11.80
N GLY A 126 -11.59 -4.35 -12.38
CA GLY A 126 -11.36 -4.25 -13.81
C GLY A 126 -10.67 -2.98 -14.29
N GLY A 127 -10.93 -2.61 -15.55
CA GLY A 127 -10.21 -1.55 -16.25
C GLY A 127 -10.30 -0.17 -15.61
N LEU A 128 -11.42 0.16 -14.94
CA LEU A 128 -11.57 1.42 -14.21
C LEU A 128 -10.52 1.55 -13.12
N GLY A 129 -10.39 0.52 -12.27
CA GLY A 129 -9.39 0.52 -11.21
C GLY A 129 -7.97 0.51 -11.76
N VAL A 130 -7.68 -0.27 -12.81
CA VAL A 130 -6.36 -0.27 -13.45
C VAL A 130 -5.97 1.14 -13.91
N LEU A 131 -6.88 1.84 -14.61
CA LEU A 131 -6.66 3.22 -15.04
C LEU A 131 -6.43 4.16 -13.85
N ALA A 132 -7.25 4.06 -12.79
CA ALA A 132 -7.10 4.88 -11.60
C ALA A 132 -5.76 4.61 -10.87
N GLY A 133 -5.34 3.35 -10.79
CA GLY A 133 -4.05 2.97 -10.23
C GLY A 133 -2.88 3.55 -11.03
N ASP A 134 -2.91 3.40 -12.36
CA ASP A 134 -1.87 3.94 -13.24
C ASP A 134 -1.86 5.47 -13.28
N TYR A 135 -3.02 6.10 -13.10
CA TYR A 135 -3.11 7.54 -12.88
C TYR A 135 -2.34 7.98 -11.62
N LEU A 136 -2.53 7.30 -10.48
CA LEU A 136 -1.78 7.62 -9.26
C LEU A 136 -0.28 7.37 -9.40
N LYS A 137 0.13 6.27 -10.06
CA LYS A 137 1.55 5.98 -10.34
C LYS A 137 2.17 7.06 -11.22
N SER A 138 1.47 7.47 -12.29
CA SER A 138 1.93 8.51 -13.21
C SER A 138 2.00 9.88 -12.53
N ALA A 139 0.98 10.24 -11.74
CA ALA A 139 0.98 11.46 -10.93
C ALA A 139 2.16 11.47 -9.96
N SER A 140 2.43 10.34 -9.31
CA SER A 140 3.60 10.16 -8.46
C SER A 140 4.88 10.38 -9.26
N ASP A 141 5.09 9.71 -10.39
CA ASP A 141 6.32 9.81 -11.20
C ASP A 141 6.59 11.22 -11.70
N LEU A 142 5.56 11.88 -12.22
CA LEU A 142 5.63 13.26 -12.71
C LEU A 142 5.69 14.29 -11.58
N GLY A 143 5.51 13.86 -10.33
CA GLY A 143 5.51 14.73 -9.15
C GLY A 143 4.31 15.67 -9.07
N VAL A 144 3.19 15.32 -9.71
CA VAL A 144 1.96 16.11 -9.65
C VAL A 144 1.38 15.99 -8.24
N PRO A 145 1.17 17.10 -7.50
CA PRO A 145 0.49 17.06 -6.21
C PRO A 145 -0.92 16.53 -6.37
N THR A 146 -1.13 15.30 -5.93
CA THR A 146 -2.37 14.56 -6.09
C THR A 146 -2.67 13.76 -4.83
N VAL A 147 -3.95 13.70 -4.47
CA VAL A 147 -4.48 12.76 -3.48
C VAL A 147 -5.53 11.88 -4.13
N GLY A 148 -5.47 10.58 -3.86
CA GLY A 148 -6.53 9.65 -4.24
C GLY A 148 -7.56 9.55 -3.12
N VAL A 149 -8.84 9.42 -3.48
CA VAL A 149 -9.92 9.11 -2.53
C VAL A 149 -10.75 7.96 -3.09
N GLY A 150 -10.97 6.93 -2.26
CA GLY A 150 -11.77 5.76 -2.63
C GLY A 150 -12.35 5.02 -1.45
N LEU A 151 -12.88 3.82 -1.70
CA LEU A 151 -13.46 2.95 -0.68
C LEU A 151 -12.47 1.86 -0.27
N LEU A 152 -12.47 1.52 1.02
CA LEU A 152 -11.76 0.36 1.53
C LEU A 152 -12.73 -0.83 1.61
N TYR A 153 -12.59 -1.78 0.69
CA TYR A 153 -13.47 -2.94 0.63
C TYR A 153 -12.97 -4.05 1.55
N LYS A 154 -13.80 -4.44 2.52
CA LYS A 154 -13.49 -5.55 3.44
C LYS A 154 -13.21 -6.86 2.71
N GLN A 155 -13.98 -7.20 1.70
CA GLN A 155 -13.82 -8.47 0.97
C GLN A 155 -13.14 -8.34 -0.39
N GLY A 156 -12.91 -7.09 -0.84
CA GLY A 156 -12.33 -6.80 -2.14
C GLY A 156 -13.13 -7.41 -3.30
N TYR A 157 -12.40 -7.80 -4.35
CA TYR A 157 -12.94 -8.52 -5.50
C TYR A 157 -12.98 -10.03 -5.27
N VAL A 158 -13.80 -10.72 -6.07
CA VAL A 158 -14.00 -12.16 -5.98
C VAL A 158 -12.71 -12.93 -6.26
N ARG A 159 -12.42 -13.94 -5.43
CA ARG A 159 -11.39 -14.92 -5.75
C ARG A 159 -12.06 -16.09 -6.45
N GLN A 160 -11.61 -16.37 -7.68
CA GLN A 160 -12.19 -17.38 -8.55
C GLN A 160 -11.47 -18.72 -8.36
N HIS A 161 -12.22 -19.82 -8.21
CA HIS A 161 -11.69 -21.18 -8.29
C HIS A 161 -12.54 -22.00 -9.26
N LEU A 162 -11.92 -22.82 -10.10
CA LEU A 162 -12.63 -23.79 -10.92
C LEU A 162 -12.68 -25.13 -10.19
N ASN A 163 -13.88 -25.65 -9.94
CA ASN A 163 -14.03 -26.97 -9.35
C ASN A 163 -13.71 -28.08 -10.35
N ARG A 164 -13.73 -29.33 -9.89
CA ARG A 164 -13.41 -30.52 -10.71
C ARG A 164 -14.31 -30.69 -11.93
N SER A 165 -15.49 -30.06 -11.94
CA SER A 165 -16.44 -30.08 -13.05
C SER A 165 -16.28 -28.89 -14.01
N GLY A 166 -15.28 -28.03 -13.78
CA GLY A 166 -15.02 -26.84 -14.59
C GLY A 166 -15.95 -25.67 -14.30
N TRP A 167 -16.76 -25.74 -13.24
CA TRP A 167 -17.61 -24.62 -12.81
C TRP A 167 -16.83 -23.67 -11.93
N GLN A 168 -17.09 -22.37 -12.13
CA GLN A 168 -16.58 -21.32 -11.26
C GLN A 168 -17.27 -21.35 -9.90
N GLU A 169 -16.45 -21.32 -8.86
CA GLU A 169 -16.83 -21.11 -7.47
C GLU A 169 -16.17 -19.82 -6.97
N ASP A 170 -16.99 -19.00 -6.33
CA ASP A 170 -16.60 -17.70 -5.82
C ASP A 170 -16.33 -17.79 -4.32
N PHE A 171 -15.20 -17.26 -3.89
CA PHE A 171 -14.91 -17.13 -2.47
C PHE A 171 -14.43 -15.72 -2.12
N TYR A 172 -14.88 -15.26 -0.96
CA TYR A 172 -14.55 -13.97 -0.39
C TYR A 172 -13.74 -14.19 0.87
N ARG A 173 -12.73 -13.36 1.07
CA ARG A 173 -11.95 -13.34 2.30
C ARG A 173 -11.92 -11.93 2.83
N ASP A 174 -12.21 -11.79 4.11
CA ASP A 174 -12.05 -10.52 4.79
C ASP A 174 -10.58 -10.14 4.80
N ASN A 175 -10.31 -8.90 4.42
CA ASN A 175 -9.03 -8.24 4.49
C ASN A 175 -8.80 -7.81 5.94
N ASP A 176 -7.62 -8.14 6.45
CA ASP A 176 -7.18 -7.64 7.75
C ASP A 176 -6.36 -6.37 7.54
N PHE A 177 -7.04 -5.22 7.62
CA PHE A 177 -6.44 -3.92 7.30
C PHE A 177 -5.24 -3.58 8.19
N GLU A 178 -5.16 -4.12 9.41
CA GLU A 178 -4.02 -3.86 10.33
C GLU A 178 -2.72 -4.51 9.84
N HIS A 179 -2.84 -5.61 9.09
CA HIS A 179 -1.71 -6.35 8.52
C HIS A 179 -1.44 -6.01 7.04
N MET A 180 -2.09 -4.98 6.51
CA MET A 180 -1.87 -4.50 5.15
C MET A 180 -0.90 -3.32 5.11
N PRO A 181 -0.35 -2.97 3.93
CA PRO A 181 0.41 -1.73 3.69
C PRO A 181 -0.46 -0.45 3.81
N LEU A 182 -1.23 -0.35 4.89
CA LEU A 182 -2.18 0.71 5.17
C LEU A 182 -1.86 1.35 6.53
N GLU A 183 -2.05 2.67 6.60
CA GLU A 183 -1.90 3.44 7.82
C GLU A 183 -3.26 4.00 8.23
N LEU A 184 -3.70 3.69 9.45
CA LEU A 184 -4.88 4.33 9.99
C LEU A 184 -4.60 5.83 10.21
N VAL A 185 -5.38 6.69 9.56
CA VAL A 185 -5.24 8.15 9.71
C VAL A 185 -5.74 8.57 11.09
N ARG A 186 -4.90 9.31 11.81
CA ARG A 186 -5.16 9.78 13.16
C ARG A 186 -4.98 11.29 13.25
N ASP A 187 -5.74 11.92 14.13
CA ASP A 187 -5.61 13.33 14.46
C ASP A 187 -4.41 13.62 15.37
N GLU A 188 -4.25 14.88 15.76
CA GLU A 188 -3.19 15.36 16.66
C GLU A 188 -3.22 14.71 18.06
N TYR A 189 -4.37 14.18 18.48
CA TYR A 189 -4.56 13.47 19.76
C TYR A 189 -4.38 11.95 19.62
N GLY A 190 -4.02 11.47 18.43
CA GLY A 190 -3.86 10.05 18.12
C GLY A 190 -5.18 9.30 17.94
N GLN A 191 -6.33 9.99 17.90
CA GLN A 191 -7.63 9.37 17.67
C GLN A 191 -7.85 9.14 16.18
N PRO A 192 -8.51 8.04 15.78
CA PRO A 192 -8.75 7.80 14.37
C PRO A 192 -9.64 8.89 13.75
N VAL A 193 -9.22 9.41 12.60
CA VAL A 193 -10.01 10.38 11.84
C VAL A 193 -11.27 9.69 11.33
N THR A 194 -12.42 10.29 11.61
CA THR A 194 -13.71 9.82 11.12
C THR A 194 -14.50 10.94 10.47
N VAL A 195 -15.16 10.63 9.36
CA VAL A 195 -16.10 11.51 8.66
C VAL A 195 -17.52 10.99 8.88
N LYS A 196 -18.47 11.89 9.10
CA LYS A 196 -19.90 11.53 9.18
C LYS A 196 -20.55 11.87 7.85
N VAL A 197 -21.19 10.87 7.24
CA VAL A 197 -21.91 11.03 5.98
C VAL A 197 -23.37 10.67 6.20
N MET A 198 -24.27 11.54 5.77
CA MET A 198 -25.70 11.26 5.80
C MET A 198 -26.05 10.35 4.61
N VAL A 199 -26.38 9.08 4.88
CA VAL A 199 -26.82 8.13 3.86
C VAL A 199 -28.29 7.81 4.11
N ARG A 200 -29.15 8.32 3.24
CA ARG A 200 -30.62 8.30 3.44
C ARG A 200 -30.98 8.94 4.78
N GLN A 201 -31.51 8.17 5.73
CA GLN A 201 -31.92 8.62 7.06
C GLN A 201 -30.95 8.16 8.17
N ARG A 202 -29.80 7.57 7.83
CA ARG A 202 -28.80 7.09 8.81
C ARG A 202 -27.48 7.83 8.66
N THR A 203 -26.96 8.35 9.78
CA THR A 203 -25.60 8.89 9.81
C THR A 203 -24.63 7.73 9.82
N VAL A 204 -23.86 7.59 8.75
CA VAL A 204 -22.79 6.61 8.62
C VAL A 204 -21.49 7.27 9.06
N ARG A 205 -20.76 6.62 9.96
CA ARG A 205 -19.44 7.07 10.39
C ARG A 205 -18.41 6.25 9.63
N VAL A 206 -17.52 6.95 8.95
CA VAL A 206 -16.50 6.37 8.08
C VAL A 206 -15.14 6.70 8.66
N GLN A 207 -14.25 5.73 8.78
CA GLN A 207 -12.86 5.94 9.17
C GLN A 207 -11.97 6.00 7.94
N VAL A 208 -10.87 6.73 8.05
CA VAL A 208 -9.96 6.96 6.95
C VAL A 208 -8.68 6.16 7.16
N TRP A 209 -8.36 5.32 6.18
CA TRP A 209 -7.08 4.63 6.04
C TRP A 209 -6.27 5.28 4.91
N LYS A 210 -4.96 5.11 4.94
CA LYS A 210 -4.05 5.67 3.95
C LYS A 210 -3.12 4.61 3.37
N ALA A 211 -3.10 4.49 2.05
CA ALA A 211 -2.09 3.77 1.29
C ALA A 211 -1.13 4.78 0.65
N ARG A 212 0.17 4.48 0.62
CA ARG A 212 1.16 5.31 -0.09
C ARG A 212 1.46 4.71 -1.46
N VAL A 213 1.35 5.53 -2.51
CA VAL A 213 1.62 5.15 -3.91
C VAL A 213 2.72 6.05 -4.44
N GLY A 214 3.97 5.69 -4.17
CA GLY A 214 5.10 6.59 -4.38
C GLY A 214 4.92 7.86 -3.56
N ARG A 215 4.83 9.01 -4.24
CA ARG A 215 4.63 10.36 -3.68
C ARG A 215 3.15 10.69 -3.41
N VAL A 216 2.21 9.88 -3.90
CA VAL A 216 0.77 10.12 -3.79
C VAL A 216 0.19 9.40 -2.58
N ASP A 217 -0.58 10.13 -1.77
CA ASP A 217 -1.38 9.55 -0.69
C ASP A 217 -2.76 9.17 -1.23
N LEU A 218 -3.15 7.90 -1.05
CA LEU A 218 -4.48 7.38 -1.36
C LEU A 218 -5.25 7.14 -0.07
N TYR A 219 -6.31 7.92 0.14
CA TYR A 219 -7.22 7.80 1.28
C TYR A 219 -8.37 6.84 0.95
N LEU A 220 -8.52 5.83 1.80
CA LEU A 220 -9.51 4.77 1.65
C LEU A 220 -10.51 4.82 2.80
N LEU A 221 -11.78 4.90 2.42
CA LEU A 221 -12.90 5.11 3.33
C LEU A 221 -13.50 3.77 3.77
N ASP A 222 -13.47 3.52 5.07
CA ASP A 222 -13.97 2.31 5.71
C ASP A 222 -15.21 2.59 6.56
N ALA A 223 -16.33 1.95 6.20
CA ALA A 223 -17.59 2.05 6.92
C ALA A 223 -17.91 0.79 7.74
N ASP A 224 -17.11 -0.28 7.64
CA ASP A 224 -17.31 -1.50 8.45
C ASP A 224 -16.51 -1.41 9.74
N ARG A 225 -17.16 -0.86 10.75
CA ARG A 225 -16.55 -0.52 12.03
C ARG A 225 -17.40 -1.09 13.15
N SER A 226 -16.76 -1.55 14.20
CA SER A 226 -17.41 -1.67 15.50
C SER A 226 -17.59 -0.27 16.07
N ASP A 227 -18.78 0.29 15.90
CA ASP A 227 -19.23 1.49 16.62
C ASP A 227 -19.60 1.18 18.08
#